data_AF-V2Y1Y1-F1
#
_entry.id   AF-V2Y1Y1-F1
#
_cell.length_a   1.000
_cell.length_b   1.000
_cell.length_c   1.000
_cell.angle_alpha   90.00
_cell.angle_beta   90.00
_cell.angle_gamma   90.00
#
_symmetry.space_group_name_H-M   'P 1'
#
loop_
_entity.id
_entity.type
_entity.pdbx_description
1 polymer ?
#
loop_
_entity_poly.entity_id
_entity_poly.type
_entity_poly.pdbx_seq_one_letter_code
_entity_poly.pdbx_strand_id
1 'polypeptide(L)'
;MTKEERAKKWFCNIPDAESISLETKMNICDKAAKRMIIIFFLLLAAECILLFILSDGKIFDLLADFLNSISDGSPTRNHYIVMALAGGIACLHIIALPLIVVLIYKNKCLQAEAAKAIDIMKNTDTGGQNMTNFTQNSTEDFLHFDNLNFKLAIVQTLMYDLNLLEPSFDIYDFADQYKDEEIDTESYTIIEPALNYFRNLPIPKKFAPQVETIYMDGGNEVYMNIIPQWDGEDGCFDLNEVTLTELRQFPNLKNATILSSNFDKIKETFDAANIEVELL
;
A
#
# COMPACT_ATOMS: atom_id res chain seq x y z
N MET A 1 6.31 -17.17 21.86
CA MET A 1 5.10 -17.51 21.09
C MET A 1 5.43 -17.27 19.63
N THR A 2 5.34 -18.30 18.79
CA THR A 2 5.61 -18.16 17.35
C THR A 2 4.47 -17.42 16.65
N LYS A 3 4.71 -16.88 15.43
CA LYS A 3 3.67 -16.20 14.65
C LYS A 3 2.48 -17.12 14.36
N GLU A 4 2.75 -18.40 14.11
CA GLU A 4 1.75 -19.44 13.86
C GLU A 4 0.90 -19.76 15.10
N GLU A 5 1.55 -19.96 16.25
CA GLU A 5 0.85 -20.15 17.53
C GLU A 5 -0.05 -18.95 17.85
N ARG A 6 0.42 -17.73 17.55
CA ARG A 6 -0.31 -16.48 17.77
C ARG A 6 -1.56 -16.41 16.92
N ALA A 7 -1.46 -16.78 15.65
CA ALA A 7 -2.59 -16.85 14.72
C ALA A 7 -3.63 -17.87 15.18
N LYS A 8 -3.22 -19.10 15.50
CA LYS A 8 -4.14 -20.14 15.99
C LYS A 8 -4.87 -19.69 17.26
N LYS A 9 -4.16 -19.07 18.20
CA LYS A 9 -4.74 -18.60 19.47
C LYS A 9 -5.68 -17.41 19.31
N TRP A 10 -5.43 -16.49 18.37
CA TRP A 10 -6.25 -15.28 18.22
C TRP A 10 -7.52 -15.53 17.41
N PHE A 11 -7.50 -16.51 16.51
CA PHE A 11 -8.63 -16.88 15.65
C PHE A 11 -9.49 -18.02 16.21
N CYS A 12 -9.09 -18.70 17.30
CA CYS A 12 -9.84 -19.85 17.85
C CYS A 12 -11.26 -19.52 18.34
N ASN A 13 -11.55 -18.25 18.63
CA ASN A 13 -12.86 -17.79 19.13
C ASN A 13 -13.63 -16.95 18.10
N ILE A 14 -13.15 -16.87 16.85
CA ILE A 14 -13.79 -16.09 15.78
C ILE A 14 -14.66 -17.04 14.95
N PRO A 15 -15.98 -16.81 14.87
CA PRO A 15 -16.87 -17.64 14.04
C PRO A 15 -16.46 -17.56 12.57
N ASP A 16 -16.62 -18.65 11.83
CA ASP A 16 -16.29 -18.79 10.40
C ASP A 16 -14.80 -18.61 10.04
N ALA A 17 -13.91 -18.52 11.03
CA ALA A 17 -12.48 -18.36 10.77
C ALA A 17 -11.80 -19.64 10.23
N GLU A 18 -12.45 -20.81 10.26
CA GLU A 18 -11.87 -22.07 9.75
C GLU A 18 -11.54 -22.02 8.26
N SER A 19 -12.31 -21.27 7.47
CA SER A 19 -12.11 -21.11 6.04
C SER A 19 -10.92 -20.18 5.69
N ILE A 20 -10.43 -19.39 6.65
CA ILE A 20 -9.31 -18.47 6.45
C ILE A 20 -7.99 -19.22 6.62
N SER A 21 -7.09 -19.11 5.64
CA SER A 21 -5.78 -19.77 5.67
C SER A 21 -4.93 -19.36 6.88
N LEU A 22 -4.13 -20.28 7.39
CA LEU A 22 -3.27 -20.06 8.57
C LEU A 22 -2.30 -18.89 8.35
N GLU A 23 -1.78 -18.74 7.13
CA GLU A 23 -0.91 -17.65 6.71
C GLU A 23 -1.63 -16.28 6.72
N THR A 24 -2.87 -16.22 6.23
CA THR A 24 -3.71 -15.01 6.30
C THR A 24 -3.98 -14.63 7.76
N LYS A 25 -4.28 -15.61 8.62
CA LYS A 25 -4.43 -15.39 10.07
C LYS A 25 -3.14 -14.84 10.69
N MET A 26 -1.97 -15.34 10.27
CA MET A 26 -0.68 -14.85 10.74
C MET A 26 -0.39 -13.41 10.32
N ASN A 27 -0.70 -13.04 9.07
CA ASN A 27 -0.51 -11.68 8.56
C ASN A 27 -1.46 -10.67 9.25
N ILE A 28 -2.75 -11.02 9.38
CA ILE A 28 -3.72 -10.21 10.14
C ILE A 28 -3.25 -10.03 11.59
N CYS A 29 -2.77 -11.10 12.24
CA CYS A 29 -2.20 -11.00 13.58
C CYS A 29 -0.97 -10.10 13.66
N ASP A 30 -0.09 -10.11 12.65
CA ASP A 30 1.12 -9.29 12.64
C ASP A 30 0.81 -7.80 12.44
N LYS A 31 -0.06 -7.49 11.48
CA LYS A 31 -0.56 -6.12 11.22
C LYS A 31 -1.32 -5.58 12.44
N ALA A 32 -2.20 -6.37 13.04
CA ALA A 32 -2.91 -6.00 14.25
C ALA A 32 -1.94 -5.81 15.44
N ALA A 33 -0.92 -6.66 15.59
CA ALA A 33 0.08 -6.52 16.63
C ALA A 33 0.89 -5.23 16.50
N LYS A 34 1.35 -4.88 15.29
CA LYS A 34 2.07 -3.62 15.02
C LYS A 34 1.20 -2.41 15.37
N ARG A 35 -0.06 -2.39 14.92
CA ARG A 35 -1.01 -1.30 15.25
C ARG A 35 -1.31 -1.21 16.75
N MET A 36 -1.46 -2.34 17.43
CA MET A 36 -1.65 -2.39 18.89
C MET A 36 -0.47 -1.82 19.66
N ILE A 37 0.76 -2.10 19.23
CA ILE A 37 1.97 -1.55 19.85
C ILE A 37 1.99 -0.02 19.70
N ILE A 38 1.69 0.49 18.50
CA ILE A 38 1.65 1.94 18.25
C ILE A 38 0.58 2.61 19.12
N ILE A 39 -0.65 2.05 19.15
CA ILE A 39 -1.76 2.58 19.97
C ILE A 39 -1.39 2.58 21.46
N PHE A 40 -0.75 1.50 21.94
CA PHE A 40 -0.30 1.40 23.33
C PHE A 40 0.66 2.53 23.70
N PHE A 41 1.71 2.75 22.90
CA PHE A 41 2.72 3.77 23.20
C PHE A 41 2.16 5.20 23.10
N LEU A 42 1.29 5.47 22.12
CA LEU A 42 0.65 6.77 21.99
C LEU A 42 -0.28 7.07 23.17
N LEU A 43 -1.08 6.10 23.61
CA LEU A 43 -1.95 6.26 24.78
C LEU A 43 -1.14 6.42 26.07
N LEU A 44 -0.09 5.62 26.23
CA LEU A 44 0.80 5.72 27.39
C LEU A 44 1.47 7.11 27.46
N ALA A 45 1.97 7.62 26.34
CA ALA A 45 2.55 8.96 26.28
C ALA A 45 1.53 10.04 26.62
N ALA A 46 0.33 9.96 26.05
CA ALA A 46 -0.75 10.90 26.32
C ALA A 46 -1.18 10.89 27.80
N GLU A 47 -1.29 9.71 28.40
CA GLU A 47 -1.62 9.54 29.82
C GLU A 47 -0.54 10.13 30.73
N CYS A 48 0.74 9.86 30.44
CA CYS A 48 1.86 10.46 31.16
C CYS A 48 1.85 11.98 31.10
N ILE A 49 1.59 12.56 29.92
CA ILE A 49 1.48 14.02 29.74
C ILE A 49 0.31 14.57 30.57
N LEU A 50 -0.84 13.90 30.54
CA LEU A 50 -2.03 14.34 31.27
C LEU A 50 -1.82 14.27 32.79
N LEU A 51 -1.19 13.20 33.28
CA LEU A 51 -0.80 13.08 34.69
C LEU A 51 0.21 14.15 35.12
N PHE A 52 1.16 14.49 34.23
CA PHE A 52 2.15 15.53 34.48
C PHE A 52 1.48 16.90 34.65
N ILE A 53 0.56 17.23 33.74
CA ILE A 53 -0.19 18.49 33.79
C ILE A 53 -1.12 18.56 35.00
N LEU A 54 -1.89 17.50 35.29
CA LEU A 54 -2.85 17.50 36.41
C LEU A 54 -2.18 17.53 37.78
N SER A 55 -0.99 16.95 37.89
CA SER A 55 -0.28 16.81 39.16
C SER A 55 0.81 17.85 39.36
N ASP A 56 1.05 18.71 38.36
CA ASP A 56 2.17 19.66 38.32
C ASP A 56 3.51 18.96 38.56
N GLY A 57 3.70 17.81 37.90
CA GLY A 57 4.91 16.98 38.06
C GLY A 57 5.02 16.16 39.35
N LYS A 58 4.23 16.45 40.39
CA LYS A 58 4.37 15.83 41.73
C LYS A 58 4.32 14.30 41.77
N ILE A 59 3.56 13.67 40.87
CA ILE A 59 3.51 12.21 40.74
C ILE A 59 4.85 11.66 40.24
N PHE A 60 5.49 12.36 39.29
CA PHE A 60 6.79 11.96 38.75
C PHE A 60 7.92 12.23 39.75
N ASP A 61 7.84 13.31 40.53
CA ASP A 61 8.78 13.56 41.63
C ASP A 61 8.68 12.46 42.70
N LEU A 62 7.46 12.07 43.10
CA LEU A 62 7.24 10.95 44.02
C LEU A 62 7.81 9.63 43.49
N LEU A 63 7.68 9.37 42.18
CA LEU A 63 8.27 8.19 41.54
C LEU A 63 9.81 8.27 41.50
N ALA A 64 10.37 9.45 41.24
CA ALA A 64 11.81 9.67 41.23
C ALA A 64 12.41 9.51 42.64
N ASP A 65 11.77 10.08 43.65
CA ASP A 65 12.16 9.91 45.06
C ASP A 65 12.08 8.45 45.50
N PHE A 66 11.04 7.72 45.06
CA PHE A 66 10.95 6.28 45.28
C PHE A 66 12.12 5.53 44.61
N LEU A 67 12.44 5.82 43.34
CA LEU A 67 13.59 5.23 42.63
C LEU A 67 14.92 5.57 43.29
N ASN A 68 15.09 6.79 43.78
CA ASN A 68 16.29 7.21 44.50
C ASN A 68 16.40 6.49 45.85
N SER A 69 15.28 6.30 46.57
CA SER A 69 15.25 5.52 47.81
C SER A 69 15.60 4.04 47.62
N ILE A 70 15.37 3.49 46.42
CA ILE A 70 15.80 2.13 46.03
C ILE A 70 17.32 2.06 45.90
N SER A 71 17.96 3.14 45.45
CA SER A 71 19.42 3.17 45.23
C SER A 71 20.23 3.22 46.53
N ASP A 72 19.65 3.71 47.63
CA ASP A 72 20.33 3.90 48.92
C ASP A 72 20.18 2.71 49.90
N GLY A 73 19.38 1.70 49.56
CA GLY A 73 19.06 0.57 50.45
C GLY A 73 20.14 -0.51 50.53
N SER A 74 20.28 -1.17 51.70
CA SER A 74 21.17 -2.35 51.83
C SER A 74 20.70 -3.48 50.90
N PRO A 75 21.55 -4.02 50.03
CA PRO A 75 21.14 -4.96 48.98
C PRO A 75 20.81 -6.33 49.58
N THR A 76 19.59 -6.49 50.09
CA THR A 76 19.06 -7.78 50.54
C THR A 76 18.03 -8.31 49.56
N ARG A 77 18.00 -9.62 49.35
CA ARG A 77 17.05 -10.27 48.42
C ARG A 77 15.59 -9.90 48.73
N ASN A 78 15.24 -9.77 50.01
CA ASN A 78 13.89 -9.42 50.43
C ASN A 78 13.56 -7.94 50.16
N HIS A 79 14.55 -7.05 50.26
CA HIS A 79 14.38 -5.64 49.93
C HIS A 79 14.00 -5.47 48.44
N TYR A 80 14.74 -6.10 47.53
CA TYR A 80 14.42 -6.06 46.10
C TYR A 80 13.02 -6.59 45.77
N ILE A 81 12.58 -7.67 46.43
CA ILE A 81 11.23 -8.22 46.22
C ILE A 81 10.15 -7.23 46.65
N VAL A 82 10.28 -6.63 47.84
CA VAL A 82 9.30 -5.65 48.35
C VAL A 82 9.27 -4.41 47.47
N MET A 83 10.42 -3.93 47.00
CA MET A 83 10.50 -2.74 46.14
C MET A 83 9.93 -2.99 44.74
N ALA A 84 10.16 -4.16 44.15
CA ALA A 84 9.57 -4.54 42.88
C ALA A 84 8.03 -4.59 42.95
N LEU A 85 7.47 -5.07 44.07
CA LEU A 85 6.02 -5.08 44.29
C LEU A 85 5.45 -3.66 44.41
N ALA A 86 6.08 -2.78 45.18
CA ALA A 86 5.64 -1.40 45.35
C ALA A 86 5.70 -0.61 44.03
N GLY A 87 6.81 -0.70 43.28
CA GLY A 87 6.93 -0.08 41.96
C GLY A 87 5.94 -0.65 40.94
N GLY A 88 5.73 -1.96 40.97
CA GLY A 88 4.73 -2.63 40.14
C GLY A 88 3.32 -2.09 40.37
N ILE A 89 2.89 -1.91 41.63
CA ILE A 89 1.57 -1.37 41.99
C ILE A 89 1.43 0.09 41.54
N ALA A 90 2.48 0.91 41.72
CA ALA A 90 2.46 2.32 41.32
C ALA A 90 2.28 2.47 39.80
N CYS A 91 3.03 1.71 39.01
CA CYS A 91 2.96 1.75 37.54
C CYS A 91 1.74 1.00 36.98
N LEU A 92 1.13 0.09 37.74
CA LEU A 92 0.00 -0.72 37.28
C LEU A 92 -1.16 0.15 36.78
N HIS A 93 -1.46 1.23 37.49
CA HIS A 93 -2.61 2.09 37.18
C HIS A 93 -2.41 2.82 35.85
N ILE A 94 -1.17 3.27 35.57
CA ILE A 94 -0.77 3.94 34.33
C ILE A 94 -0.74 2.97 33.15
N ILE A 95 -0.40 1.70 33.39
CA ILE A 95 -0.28 0.69 32.33
C ILE A 95 -1.64 -0.01 32.07
N ALA A 96 -2.51 -0.09 33.07
CA ALA A 96 -3.78 -0.80 32.98
C ALA A 96 -4.72 -0.20 31.92
N LEU A 97 -4.84 1.13 31.87
CA LEU A 97 -5.73 1.81 30.94
C LEU A 97 -5.32 1.59 29.46
N PRO A 98 -4.05 1.82 29.05
CA PRO A 98 -3.59 1.52 27.69
C PRO A 98 -3.74 0.04 27.34
N LEU A 99 -3.48 -0.88 28.28
CA LEU A 99 -3.68 -2.32 28.06
C LEU A 99 -5.15 -2.66 27.80
N ILE A 100 -6.09 -2.12 28.58
CA ILE A 100 -7.52 -2.37 28.39
C ILE A 100 -7.98 -1.88 27.00
N VAL A 101 -7.57 -0.67 26.60
CA VAL A 101 -7.92 -0.11 25.29
C VAL A 101 -7.36 -0.95 24.15
N VAL A 102 -6.11 -1.39 24.26
CA VAL A 102 -5.46 -2.26 23.27
C VAL A 102 -6.17 -3.62 23.16
N LEU A 103 -6.62 -4.19 24.28
CA LEU A 103 -7.40 -5.44 24.27
C LEU A 103 -8.77 -5.29 23.59
N ILE A 104 -9.45 -4.17 23.81
CA ILE A 104 -10.71 -3.85 23.13
C ILE A 104 -10.47 -3.64 21.62
N TYR A 105 -9.43 -2.88 21.26
CA TYR A 105 -9.04 -2.66 19.87
C TYR A 105 -8.71 -3.98 19.17
N LYS A 106 -7.94 -4.87 19.81
CA LYS A 106 -7.63 -6.20 19.30
C LYS A 106 -8.90 -6.95 18.89
N ASN A 107 -9.89 -6.98 19.78
CA ASN A 107 -11.12 -7.72 19.55
C ASN A 107 -11.91 -7.14 18.36
N LYS A 108 -12.07 -5.81 18.31
CA LYS A 108 -12.76 -5.13 17.21
C LYS A 108 -12.01 -5.26 15.88
N CYS A 109 -10.70 -5.11 15.88
CA CYS A 109 -9.86 -5.21 14.69
C CYS A 109 -9.90 -6.63 14.12
N LEU A 110 -9.76 -7.66 14.96
CA LEU A 110 -9.84 -9.05 14.51
C LEU A 110 -11.23 -9.38 13.95
N GLN A 111 -12.31 -8.91 14.58
CA GLN A 111 -13.66 -9.10 14.05
C GLN A 111 -13.88 -8.35 12.74
N ALA A 112 -13.39 -7.12 12.59
CA ALA A 112 -13.52 -6.34 11.38
C ALA A 112 -12.70 -6.92 10.22
N GLU A 113 -11.45 -7.31 10.47
CA GLU A 113 -10.60 -7.93 9.44
C GLU A 113 -11.08 -9.34 9.08
N ALA A 114 -11.57 -10.13 10.04
CA ALA A 114 -12.20 -11.42 9.75
C ALA A 114 -13.52 -11.23 8.98
N ALA A 115 -14.36 -10.27 9.34
CA ALA A 115 -15.60 -9.97 8.61
C ALA A 115 -15.30 -9.48 7.19
N LYS A 116 -14.26 -8.64 6.99
CA LYS A 116 -13.78 -8.25 5.66
C LYS A 116 -13.28 -9.45 4.87
N ALA A 117 -12.47 -10.32 5.48
CA ALA A 117 -11.99 -11.53 4.82
C ALA A 117 -13.15 -12.48 4.45
N ILE A 118 -14.13 -12.65 5.32
CA ILE A 118 -15.33 -13.46 5.09
C ILE A 118 -16.24 -12.81 4.04
N ASP A 119 -16.36 -11.49 4.01
CA ASP A 119 -17.10 -10.75 2.98
C ASP A 119 -16.42 -10.90 1.61
N ILE A 120 -15.10 -10.76 1.55
CA ILE A 120 -14.29 -11.04 0.36
C ILE A 120 -14.48 -12.50 -0.09
N MET A 121 -14.51 -13.45 0.85
CA MET A 121 -14.74 -14.88 0.57
C MET A 121 -16.18 -15.19 0.12
N LYS A 122 -17.19 -14.55 0.70
CA LYS A 122 -18.60 -14.69 0.27
C LYS A 122 -18.85 -14.01 -1.08
N ASN A 123 -18.17 -12.91 -1.35
CA ASN A 123 -18.19 -12.21 -2.64
C ASN A 123 -17.40 -12.98 -3.71
N THR A 124 -16.49 -13.88 -3.34
CA THR A 124 -15.78 -14.79 -4.27
C THR A 124 -16.52 -16.12 -4.48
N ASP A 125 -17.21 -16.67 -3.48
CA ASP A 125 -18.06 -17.87 -3.65
C ASP A 125 -19.41 -17.58 -4.32
N THR A 126 -19.97 -16.38 -4.12
CA THR A 126 -21.06 -15.86 -4.97
C THR A 126 -20.49 -15.26 -6.28
N GLY A 127 -19.18 -14.99 -6.30
CA GLY A 127 -18.40 -14.43 -7.41
C GLY A 127 -18.00 -15.42 -8.50
N GLY A 128 -18.49 -16.67 -8.43
CA GLY A 128 -18.69 -17.51 -9.61
C GLY A 128 -19.72 -16.92 -10.59
N GLN A 129 -20.50 -15.92 -10.15
CA GLN A 129 -21.24 -14.99 -11.00
C GLN A 129 -21.29 -13.63 -10.33
N ASN A 130 -20.25 -12.79 -10.51
CA ASN A 130 -20.36 -11.32 -10.60
C ASN A 130 -18.96 -10.68 -10.77
N MET A 131 -18.18 -11.17 -11.74
CA MET A 131 -17.22 -10.33 -12.48
C MET A 131 -17.95 -9.66 -13.65
N THR A 132 -19.06 -8.98 -13.34
CA THR A 132 -19.81 -8.09 -14.23
C THR A 132 -20.57 -7.13 -13.33
N ASN A 133 -19.94 -6.03 -12.96
CA ASN A 133 -20.63 -4.76 -12.66
C ASN A 133 -19.66 -3.58 -12.82
N PHE A 134 -18.99 -3.54 -13.98
CA PHE A 134 -18.86 -2.31 -14.76
C PHE A 134 -19.59 -2.53 -16.08
N THR A 135 -20.89 -2.80 -16.02
CA THR A 135 -21.78 -2.53 -17.16
C THR A 135 -23.20 -2.48 -16.62
N GLN A 136 -23.88 -1.38 -16.90
CA GLN A 136 -25.32 -1.18 -17.16
C GLN A 136 -25.60 0.28 -16.75
N ASN A 137 -25.32 1.30 -17.58
CA ASN A 137 -25.81 1.47 -18.94
C ASN A 137 -24.87 2.32 -19.81
N SER A 138 -23.97 1.68 -20.54
CA SER A 138 -23.51 2.10 -21.86
C SER A 138 -22.70 0.95 -22.45
N THR A 139 -22.81 0.71 -23.75
CA THR A 139 -21.79 0.01 -24.54
C THR A 139 -20.48 0.80 -24.42
N GLU A 140 -19.73 0.61 -23.34
CA GLU A 140 -18.49 1.34 -23.10
C GLU A 140 -17.39 0.70 -23.93
N ASP A 141 -17.02 1.38 -25.02
CA ASP A 141 -15.91 1.00 -25.86
C ASP A 141 -14.57 1.29 -25.16
N PHE A 142 -13.61 0.37 -25.31
CA PHE A 142 -12.24 0.53 -24.81
C PHE A 142 -11.26 0.88 -25.94
N LEU A 143 -10.19 1.58 -25.59
CA LEU A 143 -9.06 1.83 -26.47
C LEU A 143 -8.31 0.53 -26.77
N HIS A 144 -7.77 0.45 -27.99
CA HIS A 144 -7.00 -0.67 -28.47
C HIS A 144 -5.52 -0.28 -28.60
N PHE A 145 -4.61 -1.16 -28.19
CA PHE A 145 -3.18 -0.93 -28.26
C PHE A 145 -2.49 -2.18 -28.78
N ASP A 146 -1.72 -2.01 -29.85
CA ASP A 146 -0.80 -3.01 -30.39
C ASP A 146 0.61 -2.81 -29.78
N ASN A 147 0.98 -1.56 -29.49
CA ASN A 147 2.23 -1.21 -28.84
C ASN A 147 2.04 -0.99 -27.34
N LEU A 148 2.75 -1.80 -26.53
CA LEU A 148 2.70 -1.70 -25.07
C LEU A 148 3.31 -0.40 -24.54
N ASN A 149 4.43 0.06 -25.07
CA ASN A 149 5.09 1.29 -24.60
C ASN A 149 4.23 2.53 -24.86
N PHE A 150 3.49 2.56 -25.98
CA PHE A 150 2.49 3.58 -26.24
C PHE A 150 1.34 3.51 -25.22
N LYS A 151 0.85 2.30 -24.92
CA LYS A 151 -0.14 2.11 -23.86
C LYS A 151 0.36 2.63 -22.52
N LEU A 152 1.60 2.34 -22.14
CA LEU A 152 2.19 2.83 -20.89
C LEU A 152 2.27 4.36 -20.85
N ALA A 153 2.66 5.01 -21.95
CA ALA A 153 2.66 6.47 -22.05
C ALA A 153 1.24 7.06 -21.87
N ILE A 154 0.20 6.41 -22.42
CA ILE A 154 -1.19 6.82 -22.20
C ILE A 154 -1.63 6.59 -20.76
N VAL A 155 -1.23 5.47 -20.14
CA VAL A 155 -1.49 5.22 -18.72
C VAL A 155 -0.82 6.29 -17.86
N GLN A 156 0.42 6.69 -18.17
CA GLN A 156 1.10 7.76 -17.44
C GLN A 156 0.22 9.02 -17.36
N THR A 157 -0.20 9.51 -18.54
CA THR A 157 -0.99 10.73 -18.64
C THR A 157 -2.36 10.58 -17.96
N LEU A 158 -3.06 9.48 -18.20
CA LEU A 158 -4.42 9.33 -17.68
C LEU A 158 -4.46 8.99 -16.18
N MET A 159 -3.53 8.17 -15.68
CA MET A 159 -3.53 7.70 -14.30
C MET A 159 -2.86 8.68 -13.35
N TYR A 160 -1.66 9.18 -13.69
CA TYR A 160 -0.86 9.95 -12.76
C TYR A 160 -0.96 11.46 -13.01
N ASP A 161 -0.93 11.90 -14.28
CA ASP A 161 -0.96 13.34 -14.58
C ASP A 161 -2.38 13.91 -14.43
N LEU A 162 -3.38 13.20 -14.98
CA LEU A 162 -4.77 13.65 -15.01
C LEU A 162 -5.67 13.02 -13.93
N ASN A 163 -5.22 11.97 -13.25
CA ASN A 163 -5.99 11.26 -12.21
C ASN A 163 -7.38 10.79 -12.68
N LEU A 164 -7.48 10.30 -13.92
CA LEU A 164 -8.72 9.79 -14.54
C LEU A 164 -8.86 8.28 -14.46
N LEU A 165 -7.77 7.56 -14.20
CA LEU A 165 -7.75 6.11 -13.96
C LEU A 165 -7.47 5.84 -12.49
N GLU A 166 -8.52 5.68 -11.70
CA GLU A 166 -8.43 5.43 -10.26
C GLU A 166 -8.89 4.00 -9.89
N PRO A 167 -8.30 3.38 -8.84
CA PRO A 167 -7.14 3.87 -8.09
C PRO A 167 -5.85 3.83 -8.92
N SER A 168 -4.92 4.74 -8.62
CA SER A 168 -3.58 4.70 -9.21
C SER A 168 -2.86 3.42 -8.80
N PHE A 169 -2.10 2.83 -9.72
CA PHE A 169 -1.24 1.70 -9.38
C PHE A 169 -0.02 2.20 -8.60
N ASP A 170 0.36 1.46 -7.56
CA ASP A 170 1.57 1.71 -6.77
C ASP A 170 2.23 0.36 -6.48
N ILE A 171 3.51 0.25 -6.81
CA ILE A 171 4.25 -1.01 -6.74
C ILE A 171 4.45 -1.49 -5.30
N TYR A 172 4.51 -0.59 -4.31
CA TYR A 172 4.63 -0.97 -2.91
C TYR A 172 3.32 -1.54 -2.38
N ASP A 173 2.21 -0.86 -2.68
CA ASP A 173 0.87 -1.36 -2.34
C ASP A 173 0.55 -2.68 -3.07
N PHE A 174 1.01 -2.82 -4.31
CA PHE A 174 0.84 -4.02 -5.11
C PHE A 174 1.70 -5.18 -4.58
N ALA A 175 2.96 -4.95 -4.24
CA ALA A 175 3.87 -5.93 -3.63
C ALA A 175 3.31 -6.47 -2.31
N ASP A 176 2.72 -5.61 -1.48
CA ASP A 176 2.07 -5.99 -0.22
C ASP A 176 0.86 -6.93 -0.41
N GLN A 177 0.24 -6.92 -1.61
CA GLN A 177 -0.97 -7.65 -1.93
C GLN A 177 -0.72 -8.89 -2.81
N TYR A 178 0.38 -8.91 -3.56
CA TYR A 178 0.73 -9.99 -4.47
C TYR A 178 1.12 -11.25 -3.70
N LYS A 179 0.55 -12.41 -4.06
CA LYS A 179 0.65 -13.66 -3.28
C LYS A 179 1.44 -14.76 -3.94
N ASP A 180 1.69 -14.65 -5.25
CA ASP A 180 2.31 -15.72 -6.02
C ASP A 180 3.82 -15.77 -5.75
N GLU A 181 4.48 -14.61 -5.76
CA GLU A 181 5.90 -14.45 -5.47
C GLU A 181 6.18 -13.12 -4.76
N GLU A 182 7.32 -13.05 -4.08
CA GLU A 182 7.79 -11.80 -3.47
C GLU A 182 8.19 -10.83 -4.59
N ILE A 183 7.59 -9.64 -4.58
CA ILE A 183 7.95 -8.57 -5.49
C ILE A 183 9.10 -7.78 -4.90
N ASP A 184 10.22 -7.75 -5.62
CA ASP A 184 11.37 -6.90 -5.30
C ASP A 184 11.09 -5.46 -5.74
N THR A 185 10.67 -4.62 -4.78
CA THR A 185 10.42 -3.18 -5.02
C THR A 185 11.70 -2.37 -5.22
N GLU A 186 12.88 -3.00 -5.18
CA GLU A 186 14.19 -2.39 -5.48
C GLU A 186 14.79 -2.96 -6.77
N SER A 187 13.96 -3.58 -7.62
CA SER A 187 14.42 -4.23 -8.86
C SER A 187 14.94 -3.24 -9.90
N TYR A 188 16.06 -3.60 -10.53
CA TYR A 188 16.63 -2.95 -11.73
C TYR A 188 16.12 -3.57 -13.04
N THR A 189 15.17 -4.50 -12.95
CA THR A 189 14.59 -5.21 -14.09
C THR A 189 13.06 -5.23 -14.00
N ILE A 190 12.39 -5.63 -15.08
CA ILE A 190 10.93 -5.70 -15.17
C ILE A 190 10.36 -6.60 -14.09
N ILE A 191 9.46 -6.04 -13.29
CA ILE A 191 8.54 -6.78 -12.42
C ILE A 191 7.36 -7.23 -13.29
N GLU A 192 7.42 -8.47 -13.78
CA GLU A 192 6.41 -9.04 -14.68
C GLU A 192 4.97 -8.93 -14.16
N PRO A 193 4.69 -9.17 -12.86
CA PRO A 193 3.36 -8.92 -12.30
C PRO A 193 2.84 -7.48 -12.51
N ALA A 194 3.70 -6.47 -12.36
CA ALA A 194 3.34 -5.07 -12.54
C ALA A 194 3.15 -4.72 -14.03
N LEU A 195 4.04 -5.19 -14.90
CA LEU A 195 3.87 -5.03 -16.35
C LEU A 195 2.56 -5.66 -16.85
N ASN A 196 2.21 -6.83 -16.32
CA ASN A 196 0.97 -7.54 -16.66
C ASN A 196 -0.28 -6.82 -16.17
N TYR A 197 -0.22 -6.10 -15.05
CA TYR A 197 -1.32 -5.22 -14.63
C TYR A 197 -1.60 -4.16 -15.71
N PHE A 198 -0.59 -3.40 -16.13
CA PHE A 198 -0.76 -2.36 -17.15
C PHE A 198 -1.13 -2.91 -18.52
N ARG A 199 -0.56 -4.07 -18.90
CA ARG A 199 -0.94 -4.78 -20.13
C ARG A 199 -2.43 -5.10 -20.16
N ASN A 200 -3.01 -5.52 -19.04
CA ASN A 200 -4.41 -5.93 -18.95
C ASN A 200 -5.37 -4.79 -18.55
N LEU A 201 -4.86 -3.63 -18.12
CA LEU A 201 -5.67 -2.48 -17.72
C LEU A 201 -6.55 -1.99 -18.89
N PRO A 202 -7.89 -2.08 -18.81
CA PRO A 202 -8.77 -1.56 -19.85
C PRO A 202 -8.88 -0.03 -19.73
N ILE A 203 -8.72 0.69 -20.84
CA ILE A 203 -8.78 2.16 -20.87
C ILE A 203 -10.03 2.60 -21.65
N PRO A 204 -11.05 3.19 -20.98
CA PRO A 204 -12.27 3.65 -21.65
C PRO A 204 -11.99 4.70 -22.74
N LYS A 205 -12.61 4.57 -23.93
CA LYS A 205 -12.45 5.54 -25.03
C LYS A 205 -12.86 6.97 -24.66
N LYS A 206 -13.74 7.14 -23.67
CA LYS A 206 -14.19 8.46 -23.19
C LYS A 206 -13.04 9.35 -22.70
N PHE A 207 -11.90 8.75 -22.31
CA PHE A 207 -10.72 9.49 -21.86
C PHE A 207 -9.78 9.92 -22.98
N ALA A 208 -9.91 9.34 -24.18
CA ALA A 208 -9.02 9.66 -25.29
C ALA A 208 -8.99 11.16 -25.69
N PRO A 209 -10.12 11.90 -25.64
CA PRO A 209 -10.10 13.34 -25.88
C PRO A 209 -9.36 14.16 -24.81
N GLN A 210 -9.06 13.59 -23.63
CA GLN A 210 -8.36 14.30 -22.55
C GLN A 210 -6.84 14.27 -22.70
N VAL A 211 -6.31 13.39 -23.57
CA VAL A 211 -4.87 13.29 -23.82
C VAL A 211 -4.49 14.30 -24.90
N GLU A 212 -3.93 15.44 -24.48
CA GLU A 212 -3.47 16.49 -25.39
C GLU A 212 -1.96 16.45 -25.66
N THR A 213 -1.20 15.98 -24.67
CA THR A 213 0.26 15.88 -24.71
C THR A 213 0.70 14.55 -24.11
N ILE A 214 1.72 13.95 -24.71
CA ILE A 214 2.48 12.83 -24.12
C ILE A 214 3.85 13.33 -23.74
N TYR A 215 4.33 12.96 -22.55
CA TYR A 215 5.69 13.24 -22.09
C TYR A 215 6.28 11.97 -21.48
N MET A 216 7.20 11.35 -22.21
CA MET A 216 7.95 10.18 -21.73
C MET A 216 9.25 10.69 -21.08
N ASP A 217 9.48 10.30 -19.83
CA ASP A 217 10.71 10.56 -19.07
C ASP A 217 11.07 9.35 -18.22
N GLY A 218 12.37 9.18 -17.95
CA GLY A 218 12.89 8.07 -17.13
C GLY A 218 12.27 8.01 -15.74
N GLY A 219 11.94 9.17 -15.15
CA GLY A 219 11.34 9.28 -13.83
C GLY A 219 9.81 9.17 -13.80
N ASN A 220 9.15 8.84 -14.91
CA ASN A 220 7.70 8.70 -14.92
C ASN A 220 7.22 7.53 -14.03
N GLU A 221 6.16 7.79 -13.26
CA GLU A 221 5.57 6.84 -12.31
C GLU A 221 5.26 5.48 -12.95
N VAL A 222 4.72 5.45 -14.18
CA VAL A 222 4.40 4.19 -14.85
C VAL A 222 5.63 3.29 -15.04
N TYR A 223 6.79 3.87 -15.33
CA TYR A 223 8.03 3.11 -15.52
C TYR A 223 8.64 2.71 -14.19
N MET A 224 8.64 3.61 -13.20
CA MET A 224 9.10 3.33 -11.82
C MET A 224 8.26 2.23 -11.15
N ASN A 225 7.00 2.08 -11.53
CA ASN A 225 6.17 0.98 -11.05
C ASN A 225 6.47 -0.38 -11.71
N ILE A 226 7.13 -0.40 -12.87
CA ILE A 226 7.50 -1.62 -13.60
C ILE A 226 8.96 -2.01 -13.31
N ILE A 227 9.84 -1.02 -13.23
CA ILE A 227 11.26 -1.16 -12.89
C ILE A 227 11.61 -0.05 -11.87
N PRO A 228 11.50 -0.32 -10.55
CA PRO A 228 11.68 0.69 -9.51
C PRO A 228 13.03 1.40 -9.48
N GLN A 229 14.08 0.77 -10.00
CA GLN A 229 15.42 1.34 -10.06
C GLN A 229 15.87 1.66 -11.50
N TRP A 230 14.94 1.89 -12.43
CA TRP A 230 15.29 2.25 -13.81
C TRP A 230 15.92 3.63 -13.88
N ASP A 231 17.05 3.72 -14.57
CA ASP A 231 17.81 4.96 -14.75
C ASP A 231 17.48 5.70 -16.05
N GLY A 232 16.65 5.11 -16.92
CA GLY A 232 16.28 5.69 -18.20
C GLY A 232 17.36 5.58 -19.29
N GLU A 233 18.49 4.91 -19.02
CA GLU A 233 19.63 4.87 -19.95
C GLU A 233 19.53 3.75 -20.99
N ASP A 234 18.61 2.80 -20.80
CA ASP A 234 18.35 1.73 -21.76
C ASP A 234 17.11 1.99 -22.64
N GLY A 235 16.99 1.21 -23.72
CA GLY A 235 15.86 1.30 -24.65
C GLY A 235 14.63 0.49 -24.24
N CYS A 236 14.48 0.11 -22.96
CA CYS A 236 13.40 -0.78 -22.51
C CYS A 236 12.01 -0.23 -22.84
N PHE A 237 11.82 1.07 -22.62
CA PHE A 237 10.54 1.77 -22.87
C PHE A 237 10.54 2.59 -24.16
N ASP A 238 11.50 2.37 -25.07
CA ASP A 238 11.55 3.08 -26.35
C ASP A 238 10.24 2.92 -27.15
N LEU A 239 9.73 4.02 -27.64
CA LEU A 239 8.60 4.08 -28.55
C LEU A 239 9.09 4.11 -29.99
N ASN A 240 9.57 2.97 -30.47
CA ASN A 240 10.09 2.83 -31.84
C ASN A 240 9.02 2.45 -32.88
N GLU A 241 7.88 1.95 -32.43
CA GLU A 241 6.83 1.39 -33.30
C GLU A 241 5.44 1.70 -32.75
N VAL A 242 4.77 2.73 -33.26
CA VAL A 242 3.35 3.00 -32.99
C VAL A 242 2.64 3.05 -34.32
N THR A 243 1.39 2.58 -34.39
CA THR A 243 0.64 2.67 -35.63
C THR A 243 -0.13 3.98 -35.73
N LEU A 244 -0.36 4.44 -36.96
CA LEU A 244 -1.23 5.58 -37.23
C LEU A 244 -2.67 5.35 -36.72
N THR A 245 -3.12 4.09 -36.71
CA THR A 245 -4.43 3.72 -36.16
C THR A 245 -4.48 3.95 -34.65
N GLU A 246 -3.43 3.58 -33.92
CA GLU A 246 -3.35 3.80 -32.48
C GLU A 246 -3.36 5.30 -32.14
N LEU A 247 -2.55 6.10 -32.83
CA LEU A 247 -2.49 7.56 -32.63
C LEU A 247 -3.83 8.23 -32.90
N ARG A 248 -4.55 7.82 -33.94
CA ARG A 248 -5.85 8.40 -34.33
C ARG A 248 -6.98 8.13 -33.33
N GLN A 249 -6.77 7.27 -32.35
CA GLN A 249 -7.73 7.12 -31.25
C GLN A 249 -7.78 8.36 -30.35
N PHE A 250 -6.76 9.21 -30.38
CA PHE A 250 -6.62 10.40 -29.52
C PHE A 250 -6.83 11.67 -30.36
N PRO A 251 -8.08 12.15 -30.51
CA PRO A 251 -8.39 13.24 -31.43
C PRO A 251 -7.79 14.59 -31.05
N ASN A 252 -7.37 14.76 -29.78
CA ASN A 252 -6.84 16.00 -29.25
C ASN A 252 -5.33 15.95 -28.96
N LEU A 253 -4.67 14.82 -29.22
CA LEU A 253 -3.22 14.69 -29.04
C LEU A 253 -2.52 15.57 -30.08
N LYS A 254 -1.69 16.51 -29.61
CA LYS A 254 -1.01 17.49 -30.46
C LYS A 254 0.50 17.43 -30.32
N ASN A 255 1.00 17.15 -29.12
CA ASN A 255 2.43 17.15 -28.83
C ASN A 255 2.83 15.84 -28.16
N ALA A 256 4.02 15.34 -28.50
CA ALA A 256 4.60 14.19 -27.83
C ALA A 256 6.12 14.37 -27.67
N THR A 257 6.61 14.30 -26.44
CA THR A 257 8.05 14.09 -26.18
C THR A 257 8.23 12.61 -25.88
N ILE A 258 9.05 11.91 -26.67
CA ILE A 258 9.15 10.45 -26.62
C ILE A 258 10.59 9.98 -26.36
N LEU A 259 10.72 8.81 -25.74
CA LEU A 259 11.95 8.02 -25.72
C LEU A 259 11.97 7.14 -26.97
N SER A 260 13.07 7.14 -27.73
CA SER A 260 13.16 6.34 -28.95
C SER A 260 14.59 6.23 -29.48
N SER A 261 15.11 5.02 -29.60
CA SER A 261 16.37 4.73 -30.32
C SER A 261 16.26 4.82 -31.86
N ASN A 262 15.05 4.90 -32.43
CA ASN A 262 14.82 5.04 -33.87
C ASN A 262 13.88 6.21 -34.21
N PHE A 263 14.27 7.41 -33.75
CA PHE A 263 13.43 8.60 -33.83
C PHE A 263 13.01 8.97 -35.27
N ASP A 264 13.94 8.88 -36.22
CA ASP A 264 13.67 9.24 -37.62
C ASP A 264 12.51 8.43 -38.22
N LYS A 265 12.48 7.12 -37.93
CA LYS A 265 11.43 6.22 -38.42
C LYS A 265 10.08 6.53 -37.78
N ILE A 266 10.07 6.72 -36.46
CA ILE A 266 8.80 6.89 -35.73
C ILE A 266 8.19 8.28 -35.99
N LYS A 267 9.04 9.29 -36.20
CA LYS A 267 8.61 10.66 -36.50
C LYS A 267 7.66 10.72 -37.70
N GLU A 268 7.92 9.98 -38.77
CA GLU A 268 7.05 9.93 -39.95
C GLU A 268 5.61 9.50 -39.60
N THR A 269 5.45 8.64 -38.61
CA THR A 269 4.13 8.14 -38.19
C THR A 269 3.36 9.19 -37.38
N PHE A 270 4.05 9.93 -36.50
CA PHE A 270 3.47 11.07 -35.77
C PHE A 270 3.12 12.23 -36.71
N ASP A 271 4.01 12.55 -37.67
CA ASP A 271 3.75 13.57 -38.69
C ASP A 271 2.49 13.20 -39.51
N ALA A 272 2.31 11.94 -39.89
CA ALA A 272 1.12 11.45 -40.59
C ALA A 272 -0.18 11.52 -39.76
N ALA A 273 -0.06 11.61 -38.43
CA ALA A 273 -1.17 11.85 -37.51
C ALA A 273 -1.41 13.35 -37.23
N ASN A 274 -0.58 14.25 -37.76
CA ASN A 274 -0.52 15.68 -37.43
C ASN A 274 -0.21 15.94 -35.95
N ILE A 275 0.70 15.16 -35.37
CA ILE A 275 1.18 15.33 -34.00
C ILE A 275 2.63 15.80 -34.06
N GLU A 276 2.94 16.91 -33.38
CA GLU A 276 4.31 17.38 -33.22
C GLU A 276 5.04 16.46 -32.25
N VAL A 277 6.16 15.89 -32.69
CA VAL A 277 6.93 14.94 -31.88
C VAL A 277 8.37 15.39 -31.73
N GLU A 278 8.87 15.32 -30.50
CA GLU A 278 10.23 15.62 -30.10
C GLU A 278 10.86 14.38 -29.44
N LEU A 279 12.17 14.22 -29.63
CA LEU A 279 12.97 13.25 -28.89
C LEU A 279 13.34 13.86 -27.53
N LEU A 280 13.23 13.09 -26.45
CA LEU A 280 13.70 13.50 -25.12
C LEU A 280 15.23 13.68 -25.09
#